data_AF-A0A9Q7ADP7-F1
#
_entry.id   AF-A0A9Q7ADP7-F1
#
_cell.length_a   1.000
_cell.length_b   1.000
_cell.length_c   1.000
_cell.angle_alpha   90.00
_cell.angle_beta   90.00
_cell.angle_gamma   90.00
#
_symmetry.space_group_name_H-M   'P 1'
#
loop_
_entity.id
_entity.type
_entity.pdbx_description
1 polymer ?
#
loop_
_entity_poly.entity_id
_entity_poly.type
_entity_poly.pdbx_seq_one_letter_code
_entity_poly.pdbx_strand_id
1 'polypeptide(L)'
;MELDGLFSRLDEVAERLGKHPSRSLLLEYRGLVGELLRREGRANRLREDYRWRRASRTRFVLVERAQEALKEIEAVLDREGERISLLKLMEEVKGCLISLLL
;
A
#
# COMPACT_ATOMS: atom_id res chain seq x y z
N MET A 1 7.61 16.12 3.30
CA MET A 1 7.57 16.63 1.90
C MET A 1 7.53 15.50 0.88
N GLU A 2 8.54 14.62 0.77
CA GLU A 2 8.50 13.58 -0.29
C GLU A 2 7.52 12.42 -0.01
N LEU A 3 7.37 12.03 1.26
CA LEU A 3 6.41 10.99 1.69
C LEU A 3 4.96 11.45 1.60
N ASP A 4 4.68 12.67 2.05
CA ASP A 4 3.34 13.27 1.97
C ASP A 4 2.87 13.36 0.52
N GLY A 5 3.77 13.77 -0.40
CA GLY A 5 3.46 13.81 -1.83
C GLY A 5 3.17 12.43 -2.44
N LEU A 6 3.83 11.37 -1.97
CA LEU A 6 3.50 10.00 -2.41
C LEU A 6 2.15 9.52 -1.86
N PHE A 7 1.83 9.84 -0.60
CA PHE A 7 0.51 9.54 -0.04
C PHE A 7 -0.61 10.32 -0.73
N SER A 8 -0.40 11.60 -1.05
CA SER A 8 -1.37 12.39 -1.82
C SER A 8 -1.62 11.78 -3.21
N ARG A 9 -0.57 11.39 -3.93
CA ARG A 9 -0.71 10.70 -5.22
C ARG A 9 -1.41 9.34 -5.08
N LEU A 10 -1.11 8.60 -4.02
CA LEU A 10 -1.76 7.33 -3.73
C LEU A 10 -3.27 7.52 -3.51
N ASP A 11 -3.66 8.56 -2.78
CA ASP A 11 -5.06 8.91 -2.52
C ASP A 11 -5.79 9.34 -3.78
N GLU A 12 -5.16 10.17 -4.63
CA GLU A 12 -5.72 10.57 -5.93
C GLU A 12 -5.99 9.36 -6.83
N VAL A 13 -5.04 8.43 -6.91
CA VAL A 13 -5.20 7.21 -7.71
C VAL A 13 -6.25 6.28 -7.10
N ALA A 14 -6.30 6.15 -5.76
CA ALA A 14 -7.32 5.36 -5.07
C ALA A 14 -8.73 5.91 -5.31
N GLU A 15 -8.90 7.23 -5.29
CA GLU A 15 -10.18 7.88 -5.59
C GLU A 15 -10.62 7.62 -7.03
N ARG A 16 -9.69 7.76 -7.98
CA ARG A 16 -9.94 7.47 -9.40
C ARG A 16 -10.29 6.00 -9.61
N LEU A 17 -9.55 5.08 -8.97
CA LEU A 17 -9.78 3.63 -9.08
C LEU A 17 -11.12 3.22 -8.45
N GLY A 18 -11.48 3.85 -7.34
CA GLY A 18 -12.78 3.68 -6.70
C GLY A 18 -13.93 4.18 -7.57
N LYS A 19 -13.76 5.25 -8.35
CA LYS A 19 -14.79 5.76 -9.27
C LYS A 19 -14.86 4.98 -10.58
N HIS A 20 -13.71 4.63 -11.14
CA HIS A 20 -13.58 3.94 -12.41
C HIS A 20 -12.54 2.82 -12.27
N PRO A 21 -12.97 1.61 -11.88
CA PRO A 21 -12.09 0.47 -11.75
C PRO A 21 -11.45 0.16 -13.11
N SER A 22 -10.12 0.30 -13.20
CA SER A 22 -9.40 0.03 -14.44
C SER A 22 -8.00 -0.51 -14.16
N ARG A 23 -7.53 -1.36 -15.09
CA ARG A 23 -6.22 -2.00 -14.97
C ARG A 23 -5.05 -1.01 -15.00
N SER A 24 -5.18 0.09 -15.74
CA SER A 24 -4.15 1.14 -15.79
C SER A 24 -4.01 1.85 -14.44
N LEU A 25 -5.12 2.23 -13.82
CA LEU A 25 -5.13 2.85 -12.47
C LEU A 25 -4.60 1.89 -11.40
N LEU A 26 -4.92 0.60 -11.52
CA LEU A 26 -4.38 -0.41 -10.61
C LEU A 26 -2.86 -0.54 -10.72
N LEU A 27 -2.32 -0.56 -11.94
CA LEU A 27 -0.86 -0.62 -12.14
C LEU A 27 -0.17 0.62 -11.58
N GLU A 28 -0.78 1.80 -11.74
CA GLU A 28 -0.30 3.06 -11.15
C GLU A 28 -0.32 2.98 -9.61
N TYR A 29 -1.45 2.56 -9.02
CA TYR A 29 -1.62 2.38 -7.58
C TYR A 29 -0.56 1.43 -7.01
N ARG A 30 -0.38 0.26 -7.64
CA ARG A 30 0.61 -0.74 -7.25
C ARG A 30 2.04 -0.22 -7.36
N GLY A 31 2.32 0.60 -8.37
CA GLY A 31 3.61 1.28 -8.53
C GLY A 31 3.94 2.18 -7.34
N LEU A 32 2.96 2.99 -6.89
CA LEU A 32 3.08 3.88 -5.74
C LEU A 32 3.25 3.12 -4.43
N VAL A 33 2.44 2.08 -4.19
CA VAL A 33 2.59 1.21 -3.01
C VAL A 33 3.98 0.56 -2.98
N GLY A 34 4.44 0.04 -4.12
CA GLY A 34 5.79 -0.53 -4.24
C GLY A 34 6.90 0.49 -3.96
N GLU A 35 6.73 1.75 -4.35
CA GLU A 35 7.67 2.81 -4.02
C GLU A 35 7.70 3.11 -2.51
N LEU A 36 6.53 3.21 -1.88
CA LEU A 36 6.39 3.43 -0.44
C LEU A 36 7.02 2.28 0.36
N LEU A 37 6.77 1.02 -0.02
CA LEU A 37 7.38 -0.15 0.62
C LEU A 37 8.91 -0.19 0.43
N ARG A 38 9.43 0.17 -0.76
CA ARG A 38 10.89 0.26 -0.98
C ARG A 38 11.54 1.35 -0.14
N ARG A 39 10.80 2.41 0.22
CA ARG A 39 11.30 3.47 1.12
C ARG A 39 11.40 2.98 2.56
N GLU A 40 10.47 2.14 3.03
CA GLU A 40 10.62 1.42 4.31
C GLU A 40 11.93 0.60 4.31
N GLY A 41 12.12 -0.23 3.28
CA GLY A 41 13.31 -1.11 3.21
C GLY A 41 14.65 -0.38 3.08
N ARG A 42 14.66 0.91 2.71
CA ARG A 42 15.85 1.78 2.73
C ARG A 42 16.02 2.48 4.08
N ALA A 43 14.94 2.97 4.67
CA ALA A 43 14.94 3.55 6.02
C ALA A 43 15.29 2.52 7.10
N ASN A 44 14.91 1.26 6.89
CA ASN A 44 15.17 0.17 7.82
C ASN A 44 16.63 -0.32 7.77
N ARG A 45 17.24 -0.38 6.57
CA ARG A 45 18.69 -0.64 6.41
C ARG A 45 19.57 0.38 7.13
N LEU A 46 19.15 1.63 7.17
CA LEU A 46 19.81 2.70 7.94
C LEU A 46 19.59 2.59 9.47
N ARG A 47 18.57 1.84 9.91
CA ARG A 47 18.22 1.63 11.33
C ARG A 47 18.63 0.26 11.88
N GLU A 48 19.17 -0.62 11.03
CA GLU A 48 19.62 -1.99 11.37
C GLU A 48 20.67 -2.01 12.50
N ASP A 49 21.34 -0.90 12.77
CA ASP A 49 22.38 -0.83 13.80
C ASP A 49 21.87 -0.84 15.26
N TYR A 50 20.57 -0.64 15.56
CA TYR A 50 20.21 -0.27 16.96
C TYR A 50 19.14 -1.02 17.74
N ARG A 51 18.22 -1.84 17.20
CA ARG A 51 17.27 -2.64 18.03
C ARG A 51 16.36 -3.56 17.20
N TRP A 52 16.78 -4.81 16.97
CA TRP A 52 16.03 -5.76 16.13
C TRP A 52 15.59 -6.99 16.92
N ARG A 53 14.28 -7.13 17.20
CA ARG A 53 13.66 -8.43 17.59
C ARG A 53 12.12 -8.41 17.58
N ARG A 54 11.48 -7.31 18.01
CA ARG A 54 10.01 -7.20 18.06
C ARG A 54 9.41 -6.30 16.97
N ALA A 55 10.03 -5.15 16.71
CA ALA A 55 9.59 -4.22 15.67
C ALA A 55 9.68 -4.82 14.25
N SER A 56 10.64 -5.70 14.01
CA SER A 56 10.82 -6.38 12.72
C SER A 56 9.66 -7.33 12.37
N ARG A 57 9.11 -8.05 13.35
CA ARG A 57 7.96 -8.93 13.13
C ARG A 57 6.69 -8.15 12.79
N THR A 58 6.41 -7.07 13.52
CA THR A 58 5.23 -6.23 13.24
C THR A 58 5.33 -5.60 11.86
N ARG A 59 6.49 -5.06 11.48
CA ARG A 59 6.68 -4.49 10.13
C ARG A 59 6.57 -5.52 9.03
N PHE A 60 7.18 -6.69 9.22
CA PHE A 60 7.03 -7.80 8.27
C PHE A 60 5.56 -8.14 8.04
N VAL A 61 4.78 -8.29 9.11
CA VAL A 61 3.33 -8.57 9.01
C VAL A 61 2.58 -7.46 8.27
N LEU A 62 2.92 -6.19 8.51
CA LEU A 62 2.28 -5.06 7.82
C LEU A 62 2.62 -5.02 6.33
N VAL A 63 3.86 -5.37 5.95
CA VAL A 63 4.26 -5.48 4.54
C VAL A 63 3.52 -6.61 3.86
N GLU A 64 3.46 -7.80 4.47
CA GLU A 64 2.72 -8.94 3.93
C GLU A 64 1.23 -8.61 3.76
N ARG A 65 0.61 -7.99 4.76
CA ARG A 65 -0.80 -7.56 4.68
C ARG A 65 -1.06 -6.56 3.56
N ALA A 66 -0.20 -5.56 3.39
CA ALA A 66 -0.32 -4.60 2.29
C ALA A 66 -0.21 -5.30 0.92
N GLN A 67 0.66 -6.31 0.80
CA GLN A 67 0.82 -7.08 -0.43
C GLN A 67 -0.36 -8.02 -0.68
N GLU A 68 -0.94 -8.62 0.36
CA GLU A 68 -2.12 -9.49 0.26
C GLU A 68 -3.35 -8.69 -0.17
N ALA A 69 -3.62 -7.55 0.47
CA ALA A 69 -4.72 -6.65 0.08
C ALA A 69 -4.56 -6.14 -1.36
N LEU A 70 -3.32 -5.87 -1.82
CA LEU A 70 -3.06 -5.53 -3.22
C LEU A 70 -3.42 -6.66 -4.20
N LYS A 71 -3.13 -7.92 -3.87
CA LYS A 71 -3.51 -9.07 -4.70
C LYS A 71 -5.03 -9.24 -4.73
N GLU A 72 -5.70 -8.99 -3.62
CA GLU A 72 -7.16 -9.05 -3.56
C GLU A 72 -7.81 -7.94 -4.40
N ILE A 73 -7.23 -6.73 -4.44
CA ILE A 73 -7.68 -5.66 -5.34
C ILE A 73 -7.62 -6.12 -6.80
N GLU A 74 -6.55 -6.80 -7.20
CA GLU A 74 -6.41 -7.36 -8.55
C GLU A 74 -7.54 -8.37 -8.85
N ALA A 75 -7.81 -9.28 -7.91
CA ALA A 75 -8.87 -10.28 -8.06
C ALA A 75 -10.28 -9.67 -8.08
N VAL A 76 -10.52 -8.59 -7.33
CA VAL A 76 -11.79 -7.86 -7.28
C VAL A 76 -12.03 -7.07 -8.56
N LEU A 77 -10.98 -6.50 -9.17
CA LEU A 77 -11.08 -5.78 -10.44
C LEU A 77 -11.49 -6.68 -11.61
N ASP A 78 -11.14 -7.96 -11.56
CA ASP A 78 -11.53 -8.96 -12.56
C ASP A 78 -12.99 -9.46 -12.38
N ARG A 79 -13.65 -9.08 -11.28
CA ARG A 79 -15.04 -9.46 -10.96
C ARG A 79 -15.95 -8.22 -11.03
N GLU A 80 -16.90 -8.20 -11.95
CA GLU A 80 -17.85 -7.09 -12.02
C GLU A 80 -18.69 -6.98 -10.73
N GLY A 81 -18.78 -5.76 -10.15
CA GLY A 81 -19.76 -5.42 -9.11
C GLY A 81 -19.25 -5.22 -7.68
N GLU A 82 -17.97 -5.45 -7.38
CA GLU A 82 -17.44 -5.43 -6.01
C GLU A 82 -16.77 -4.11 -5.57
N ARG A 83 -17.38 -2.98 -5.96
CA ARG A 83 -16.83 -1.62 -5.69
C ARG A 83 -16.62 -1.31 -4.21
N ILE A 84 -17.48 -1.82 -3.33
CA ILE A 84 -17.36 -1.64 -1.87
C ILE A 84 -16.14 -2.43 -1.34
N SER A 85 -15.93 -3.65 -1.83
CA SER A 85 -14.76 -4.47 -1.50
C SER A 85 -13.47 -3.78 -1.91
N LEU A 86 -13.45 -3.21 -3.13
CA LEU A 86 -12.30 -2.47 -3.66
C LEU A 86 -11.88 -1.29 -2.76
N LEU A 87 -12.84 -0.47 -2.32
CA LEU A 87 -12.56 0.67 -1.43
C LEU A 87 -11.99 0.21 -0.08
N LYS A 88 -12.54 -0.85 0.50
CA LYS A 88 -12.04 -1.41 1.77
C LYS A 88 -10.59 -1.88 1.67
N LEU A 89 -10.26 -2.58 0.59
CA LEU A 89 -8.91 -3.09 0.37
C LEU A 89 -7.91 -1.95 0.16
N MET A 90 -8.29 -0.88 -0.54
CA MET A 90 -7.42 0.31 -0.69
C MET A 90 -7.18 1.02 0.65
N GLU A 91 -8.19 1.10 1.52
CA GLU A 91 -8.02 1.63 2.88
C GLU A 91 -7.13 0.73 3.75
N GLU A 92 -7.23 -0.60 3.61
CA GLU A 92 -6.36 -1.54 4.31
C GLU A 92 -4.89 -1.39 3.89
N VAL A 93 -4.63 -1.28 2.58
CA VAL A 93 -3.29 -0.98 2.05
C VAL A 93 -2.77 0.34 2.63
N LYS A 94 -3.57 1.42 2.59
CA LYS A 94 -3.19 2.73 3.14
C LYS A 94 -2.88 2.66 4.63
N GLY A 95 -3.73 1.99 5.41
CA GLY A 95 -3.53 1.80 6.86
C GLY A 95 -2.23 1.06 7.18
N CYS A 96 -1.90 0.02 6.41
CA CYS A 96 -0.61 -0.68 6.53
C CYS A 96 0.57 0.24 6.22
N LEU A 97 0.49 1.05 5.16
CA LEU A 97 1.55 1.98 4.76
C LEU A 97 1.76 3.10 5.79
N ILE A 98 0.68 3.68 6.33
CA ILE A 98 0.76 4.66 7.41
C ILE A 98 1.44 4.05 8.63
N SER A 99 1.01 2.85 9.05
CA SER A 99 1.58 2.15 10.21
C SER A 99 3.06 1.78 10.05
N LEU A 100 3.55 1.69 8.80
CA LEU A 100 4.94 1.37 8.48
C LEU A 100 5.84 2.61 8.43
N LEU A 101 5.31 3.75 7.97
CA LEU A 101 6.10 4.89 7.52
C LEU A 101 5.95 6.15 8.39
N LEU A 102 4.91 6.21 9.23
CA LEU A 102 4.61 7.30 10.14
C LEU A 102 4.60 6.80 11.59
#